data_AF-A0AAQ4FK92-F1
#
_entry.id   AF-A0AAQ4FK92-F1
#
_cell.length_a   1.000
_cell.length_b   1.000
_cell.length_c   1.000
_cell.angle_alpha   90.00
_cell.angle_beta   90.00
_cell.angle_gamma   90.00
#
_symmetry.space_group_name_H-M   'P 1'
#
loop_
_entity.id
_entity.type
_entity.pdbx_description
1 polymer ?
#
loop_
_entity_poly.entity_id
_entity_poly.type
_entity_poly.pdbx_seq_one_letter_code
_entity_poly.pdbx_strand_id
1 'polypeptide(L)'
;MRLRITWKRAVRRDDVDIRPLRDLKHGPDECYINEVQTCAVQYVHPTRKLLDFVACMLSHNDPTKAGEPCAQKVGTDWGVLNRCSTGPEGTELLYEMGLRTRGHQPPIKYVPWIEVNGMHNVTIQERAQDDLFGFVCELLEPETPRICKTPSPYYCFSGHHDFFLDQLWPTYGKLEEHLHVDLVPFGKAHANVVNGTITFKCQHGPGECYVNEVQTCAVKYVHPTRKLLDFVACMFRQEDPTKAGQPCAEKVGTYWPVLDKCSTGPEGTQLLFEMGKRTHALKPPMESVPYVQINGVHNDTTENLAEHDLFHFVCKLLQPEPPRVCSKEPSLCPDCHDIFLDQLWPTYGKLEEHLHVDLVPFGKAHANVVNGTITFKCQHGPGECYVNEVQTCAVKYVHPTRKLLDFVACMFRQEDPTKAGQPCAEKVGTYWPVLDKCSTGPEGTQLLFEMGKRTHALKPPMESVPYVQVNGVHNDTTESLAEHDLFHFACKLLQPEPPRVCSKNPGSVRCFPN
;
A
#
# COMPACT_ATOMS: atom_id res chain seq x y z
N MET A 1 -10.46 -26.13 -13.30
CA MET A 1 -9.60 -24.95 -13.09
C MET A 1 -8.31 -25.38 -12.38
N ARG A 2 -7.14 -24.87 -12.80
CA ARG A 2 -5.86 -25.09 -12.12
C ARG A 2 -5.37 -23.76 -11.54
N LEU A 3 -5.37 -23.64 -10.22
CA LEU A 3 -4.77 -22.51 -9.50
C LEU A 3 -3.35 -22.91 -9.08
N ARG A 4 -2.35 -22.10 -9.44
CA ARG A 4 -0.97 -22.26 -8.97
C ARG A 4 -0.56 -20.98 -8.24
N ILE A 5 -0.01 -21.15 -7.05
CA ILE A 5 0.52 -20.06 -6.24
C ILE A 5 1.97 -20.43 -5.94
N THR A 6 2.90 -19.55 -6.30
CA THR A 6 4.29 -19.65 -5.84
C THR A 6 4.50 -18.62 -4.74
N TRP A 7 4.56 -19.08 -3.48
CA TRP A 7 4.67 -18.21 -2.30
C TRP A 7 6.10 -18.08 -1.75
N LYS A 8 7.05 -18.82 -2.32
CA LYS A 8 8.49 -18.77 -1.98
C LYS A 8 9.36 -18.91 -3.21
N ARG A 9 10.55 -18.31 -3.17
CA ARG A 9 11.54 -18.39 -4.25
C ARG A 9 12.78 -19.11 -3.75
N ALA A 10 13.05 -20.29 -4.30
CA ALA A 10 14.13 -21.16 -3.83
C ALA A 10 15.51 -20.90 -4.46
N VAL A 11 15.70 -19.98 -5.43
CA VAL A 11 17.02 -19.74 -6.07
C VAL A 11 17.15 -18.29 -6.56
N ARG A 12 18.36 -17.70 -6.52
CA ARG A 12 18.64 -16.40 -7.17
C ARG A 12 18.59 -16.54 -8.70
N ARG A 13 18.38 -15.42 -9.40
CA ARG A 13 18.39 -15.36 -10.86
C ARG A 13 19.77 -15.65 -11.46
N ASP A 14 20.83 -15.38 -10.69
CA ASP A 14 22.21 -15.31 -11.18
C ASP A 14 23.09 -16.49 -10.73
N ASP A 15 22.56 -17.45 -9.97
CA ASP A 15 23.32 -18.63 -9.54
C ASP A 15 23.52 -19.58 -10.74
N VAL A 16 24.76 -19.65 -11.23
CA VAL A 16 25.16 -20.48 -12.39
C VAL A 16 25.37 -21.94 -11.99
N ASP A 17 25.55 -22.23 -10.69
CA ASP A 17 25.75 -23.57 -10.16
C ASP A 17 24.68 -23.89 -9.11
N ILE A 18 23.96 -25.00 -9.29
CA ILE A 18 22.82 -25.40 -8.46
C ILE A 18 23.17 -26.65 -7.63
N ARG A 19 24.40 -26.81 -7.14
CA ARG A 19 24.73 -27.85 -6.14
C ARG A 19 25.71 -27.39 -5.05
N PRO A 20 25.52 -27.84 -3.79
CA PRO A 20 24.25 -28.08 -3.09
C PRO A 20 23.76 -26.78 -2.42
N LEU A 21 22.43 -26.61 -2.41
CA LEU A 21 21.66 -25.49 -1.87
C LEU A 21 21.88 -25.25 -0.35
N ARG A 22 23.09 -24.84 0.05
CA ARG A 22 23.36 -24.27 1.39
C ARG A 22 23.50 -22.76 1.38
N ASP A 23 23.54 -22.12 0.21
CA ASP A 23 23.67 -20.66 0.07
C ASP A 23 22.36 -20.00 -0.39
N LEU A 24 21.24 -20.35 0.26
CA LEU A 24 19.99 -19.60 0.12
C LEU A 24 20.10 -18.22 0.80
N LYS A 25 19.35 -17.25 0.28
CA LYS A 25 19.39 -15.80 0.63
C LYS A 25 19.17 -15.50 2.14
N HIS A 26 18.74 -16.47 2.95
CA HIS A 26 18.23 -16.28 4.31
C HIS A 26 18.75 -17.29 5.37
N GLY A 27 19.84 -18.03 5.07
CA GLY A 27 20.50 -18.90 6.05
C GLY A 27 19.87 -20.30 6.24
N PRO A 28 20.46 -21.15 7.10
CA PRO A 28 20.12 -22.57 7.20
C PRO A 28 18.70 -22.85 7.68
N ASP A 29 18.13 -21.95 8.48
CA ASP A 29 16.78 -22.10 9.04
C ASP A 29 15.71 -21.99 7.96
N GLU A 30 15.84 -21.05 7.02
CA GLU A 30 14.91 -20.94 5.89
C GLU A 30 15.02 -22.16 4.97
N CYS A 31 16.25 -22.66 4.72
CA CYS A 31 16.46 -23.89 3.94
C CYS A 31 15.66 -25.05 4.54
N TYR A 32 15.81 -25.26 5.85
CA TYR A 32 15.11 -26.32 6.56
C TYR A 32 13.59 -26.17 6.48
N ILE A 33 13.06 -24.96 6.69
CA ILE A 33 11.61 -24.70 6.58
C ILE A 33 11.12 -25.00 5.15
N ASN A 34 11.91 -24.65 4.13
CA ASN A 34 11.57 -24.92 2.73
C ASN A 34 11.58 -26.42 2.43
N GLU A 35 12.55 -27.17 2.96
CA GLU A 35 12.59 -28.64 2.85
C GLU A 35 11.39 -29.28 3.55
N VAL A 36 11.02 -28.85 4.76
CA VAL A 36 9.81 -29.35 5.46
C VAL A 36 8.55 -29.06 4.65
N GLN A 37 8.38 -27.84 4.13
CA GLN A 37 7.21 -27.49 3.31
C GLN A 37 7.20 -28.23 1.97
N THR A 38 8.36 -28.46 1.36
CA THR A 38 8.47 -29.21 0.09
C THR A 38 8.17 -30.69 0.30
N CYS A 39 8.69 -31.29 1.37
CA CYS A 39 8.32 -32.64 1.79
C CYS A 39 6.81 -32.72 2.10
N ALA A 40 6.23 -31.68 2.69
CA ALA A 40 4.80 -31.66 2.94
C ALA A 40 3.98 -31.66 1.65
N VAL A 41 4.40 -30.92 0.62
CA VAL A 41 3.76 -30.95 -0.72
C VAL A 41 3.77 -32.37 -1.30
N GLN A 42 4.82 -33.15 -1.05
CA GLN A 42 4.94 -34.53 -1.51
C GLN A 42 4.07 -35.51 -0.71
N TYR A 43 4.05 -35.38 0.63
CA TYR A 43 3.52 -36.42 1.53
C TYR A 43 2.19 -36.08 2.22
N VAL A 44 1.78 -34.80 2.30
CA VAL A 44 0.53 -34.40 2.96
C VAL A 44 -0.60 -34.32 1.96
N HIS A 45 -1.49 -35.31 2.03
CA HIS A 45 -2.70 -35.39 1.21
C HIS A 45 -3.95 -35.55 2.08
N PRO A 46 -5.13 -35.05 1.66
CA PRO A 46 -5.38 -34.27 0.44
C PRO A 46 -4.91 -32.81 0.56
N THR A 47 -4.95 -32.04 -0.54
CA THR A 47 -4.51 -30.63 -0.60
C THR A 47 -5.03 -29.75 0.55
N ARG A 48 -6.26 -30.00 1.05
CA ARG A 48 -6.78 -29.27 2.22
C ARG A 48 -5.90 -29.44 3.46
N LYS A 49 -5.46 -30.67 3.76
CA LYS A 49 -4.55 -30.95 4.89
C LYS A 49 -3.17 -30.31 4.67
N LEU A 50 -2.68 -30.30 3.43
CA LEU A 50 -1.45 -29.60 3.07
C LEU A 50 -1.56 -28.10 3.35
N LEU A 51 -2.65 -27.47 2.94
CA LEU A 51 -2.90 -26.06 3.20
C LEU A 51 -3.01 -25.76 4.70
N ASP A 52 -3.71 -26.60 5.46
CA ASP A 52 -3.81 -26.48 6.92
C ASP A 52 -2.43 -26.62 7.60
N PHE A 53 -1.58 -27.52 7.10
CA PHE A 53 -0.22 -27.74 7.60
C PHE A 53 0.68 -26.54 7.32
N VAL A 54 0.68 -26.05 6.07
CA VAL A 54 1.48 -24.90 5.66
C VAL A 54 1.01 -23.63 6.40
N ALA A 55 -0.30 -23.40 6.51
CA ALA A 55 -0.85 -22.28 7.25
C ALA A 55 -0.46 -22.33 8.74
N CYS A 56 -0.49 -23.51 9.36
CA CYS A 56 -0.01 -23.71 10.71
C CYS A 56 1.47 -23.35 10.85
N MET A 57 2.32 -23.83 9.94
CA MET A 57 3.76 -23.54 9.97
C MET A 57 4.06 -22.05 9.81
N LEU A 58 3.36 -21.37 8.89
CA LEU A 58 3.54 -19.93 8.64
C LEU A 58 3.05 -19.06 9.79
N SER A 59 2.17 -19.58 10.65
CA SER A 59 1.61 -18.85 11.80
C SER A 59 2.38 -19.10 13.11
N HIS A 60 3.46 -19.88 13.07
CA HIS A 60 4.22 -20.24 14.27
C HIS A 60 5.32 -19.22 14.55
N ASN A 61 5.50 -18.83 15.82
CA ASN A 61 6.51 -17.84 16.24
C ASN A 61 7.95 -18.27 15.93
N ASP A 62 8.18 -19.58 15.86
CA ASP A 62 9.45 -20.18 15.44
C ASP A 62 9.16 -21.24 14.38
N PRO A 63 9.19 -20.90 13.08
CA PRO A 63 8.83 -21.83 12.02
C PRO A 63 9.75 -23.06 11.93
N THR A 64 10.97 -23.00 12.47
CA THR A 64 11.90 -24.14 12.53
C THR A 64 11.43 -25.23 13.48
N LYS A 65 10.59 -24.90 14.47
CA LYS A 65 10.00 -25.86 15.41
C LYS A 65 8.54 -26.18 15.14
N ALA A 66 7.97 -25.62 14.08
CA ALA A 66 6.55 -25.73 13.78
C ALA A 66 6.15 -27.07 13.16
N GLY A 67 7.10 -27.79 12.54
CA GLY A 67 6.81 -28.98 11.74
C GLY A 67 6.06 -30.08 12.50
N GLU A 68 6.57 -30.50 13.65
CA GLU A 68 5.93 -31.54 14.48
C GLU A 68 4.54 -31.14 15.01
N PRO A 69 4.34 -29.99 15.70
CA PRO A 69 3.02 -29.62 16.18
C PRO A 69 2.02 -29.40 15.04
N CYS A 70 2.45 -28.90 13.88
CA CYS A 70 1.58 -28.75 12.72
C CYS A 70 1.22 -30.08 12.06
N ALA A 71 2.15 -31.03 12.00
CA ALA A 71 1.89 -32.38 11.51
C ALA A 71 0.86 -33.09 12.40
N GLN A 72 0.98 -32.97 13.73
CA GLN A 72 0.00 -33.47 14.68
C GLN A 72 -1.38 -32.82 14.48
N LYS A 73 -1.42 -31.49 14.31
CA LYS A 73 -2.66 -30.72 14.09
C LYS A 73 -3.46 -31.20 12.87
N VAL A 74 -2.79 -31.59 11.78
CA VAL A 74 -3.45 -32.07 10.55
C VAL A 74 -3.58 -33.60 10.47
N GLY A 75 -3.08 -34.32 11.47
CA GLY A 75 -3.08 -35.78 11.53
C GLY A 75 -2.18 -36.41 10.45
N THR A 76 -0.94 -35.95 10.36
CA THR A 76 0.11 -36.46 9.47
C THR A 76 1.30 -36.97 10.29
N ASP A 77 1.98 -38.02 9.81
CA ASP A 77 3.17 -38.58 10.44
C ASP A 77 4.37 -37.63 10.29
N TRP A 78 4.73 -36.95 11.38
CA TRP A 78 5.91 -36.10 11.45
C TRP A 78 7.20 -36.87 11.17
N GLY A 79 7.30 -38.15 11.55
CA GLY A 79 8.48 -38.97 11.29
C GLY A 79 8.79 -39.13 9.81
N VAL A 80 7.75 -39.18 8.95
CA VAL A 80 7.91 -39.20 7.49
C VAL A 80 8.43 -37.86 6.98
N LEU A 81 7.80 -36.76 7.40
CA LEU A 81 8.19 -35.41 6.97
C LEU A 81 9.60 -35.05 7.46
N ASN A 82 9.93 -35.37 8.71
CA ASN A 82 11.22 -35.13 9.29
C ASN A 82 12.32 -35.90 8.55
N ARG A 83 12.14 -37.20 8.31
CA ARG A 83 13.11 -38.02 7.54
C ARG A 83 13.33 -37.48 6.12
N CYS A 84 12.27 -37.03 5.45
CA CYS A 84 12.39 -36.39 4.15
C CYS A 84 13.19 -35.08 4.26
N SER A 85 12.78 -34.18 5.17
CA SER A 85 13.35 -32.83 5.30
C SER A 85 14.80 -32.80 5.79
N THR A 86 15.23 -33.78 6.59
CA THR A 86 16.62 -33.87 7.07
C THR A 86 17.49 -34.80 6.21
N GLY A 87 16.89 -35.42 5.20
CA GLY A 87 17.53 -36.41 4.33
C GLY A 87 17.83 -35.86 2.93
N PRO A 88 18.55 -36.63 2.10
CA PRO A 88 18.86 -36.23 0.72
C PRO A 88 17.60 -36.04 -0.15
N GLU A 89 16.49 -36.68 0.22
CA GLU A 89 15.21 -36.54 -0.48
C GLU A 89 14.66 -35.11 -0.40
N GLY A 90 14.64 -34.49 0.78
CA GLY A 90 14.16 -33.12 0.94
C GLY A 90 14.97 -32.12 0.12
N THR A 91 16.29 -32.28 0.10
CA THR A 91 17.19 -31.46 -0.72
C THR A 91 16.92 -31.65 -2.22
N GLU A 92 16.70 -32.88 -2.68
CA GLU A 92 16.39 -33.16 -4.10
C GLU A 92 15.03 -32.57 -4.50
N LEU A 93 14.00 -32.74 -3.66
CA LEU A 93 12.68 -32.18 -3.92
C LEU A 93 12.72 -30.64 -3.95
N LEU A 94 13.46 -30.02 -3.04
CA LEU A 94 13.64 -28.57 -3.01
C LEU A 94 14.41 -28.09 -4.25
N TYR A 95 15.44 -28.82 -4.67
CA TYR A 95 16.18 -28.57 -5.90
C TYR A 95 15.27 -28.61 -7.13
N GLU A 96 14.42 -29.64 -7.26
CA GLU A 96 13.44 -29.72 -8.34
C GLU A 96 12.48 -28.51 -8.35
N MET A 97 12.00 -28.07 -7.18
CA MET A 97 11.15 -26.87 -7.10
C MET A 97 11.90 -25.60 -7.48
N GLY A 98 13.19 -25.52 -7.15
CA GLY A 98 14.09 -24.47 -7.63
C GLY A 98 14.18 -24.43 -9.16
N LEU A 99 14.40 -25.59 -9.80
CA LEU A 99 14.41 -25.70 -11.27
C LEU A 99 13.08 -25.27 -11.89
N ARG A 100 11.94 -25.69 -11.31
CA ARG A 100 10.60 -25.30 -11.79
C ARG A 100 10.31 -23.81 -11.66
N THR A 101 10.86 -23.17 -10.62
CA THR A 101 10.72 -21.72 -10.39
C THR A 101 11.63 -20.93 -11.34
N ARG A 102 12.87 -21.39 -11.55
CA ARG A 102 13.84 -20.76 -12.47
C ARG A 102 13.41 -20.87 -13.93
N GLY A 103 12.91 -22.04 -14.33
CA GLY A 103 12.43 -22.31 -15.70
C GLY A 103 11.04 -21.73 -16.00
N HIS A 104 10.45 -20.97 -15.07
CA HIS A 104 9.11 -20.43 -15.22
C HIS A 104 9.02 -19.38 -16.34
N GLN A 105 7.94 -19.42 -17.12
CA GLN A 105 7.64 -18.44 -18.17
C GLN A 105 6.23 -17.87 -17.99
N PRO A 106 6.06 -16.54 -17.82
CA PRO A 106 7.13 -15.55 -17.73
C PRO A 106 7.92 -15.68 -16.42
N PRO A 107 9.17 -15.14 -16.35
CA PRO A 107 9.99 -15.27 -15.15
C PRO A 107 9.29 -14.70 -13.91
N ILE A 108 9.27 -15.48 -12.83
CA ILE A 108 8.69 -15.04 -11.54
C ILE A 108 9.53 -13.90 -10.98
N LYS A 109 8.93 -12.72 -10.86
CA LYS A 109 9.62 -11.49 -10.40
C LYS A 109 9.52 -11.29 -8.89
N TYR A 110 8.39 -11.69 -8.32
CA TYR A 110 8.05 -11.55 -6.90
C TYR A 110 7.21 -12.74 -6.45
N VAL A 111 7.03 -12.89 -5.14
CA VAL A 111 6.09 -13.85 -4.55
C VAL A 111 5.14 -13.09 -3.60
N PRO A 112 3.86 -13.49 -3.46
CA PRO A 112 3.23 -14.62 -4.14
C PRO A 112 3.04 -14.35 -5.64
N TRP A 113 3.29 -15.36 -6.47
CA TRP A 113 3.02 -15.33 -7.90
C TRP A 113 1.85 -16.26 -8.20
N ILE A 114 0.72 -15.68 -8.64
CA ILE A 114 -0.54 -16.39 -8.81
C ILE A 114 -0.80 -16.63 -10.30
N GLU A 115 -1.15 -17.86 -10.63
CA GLU A 115 -1.50 -18.27 -11.98
C GLU A 115 -2.81 -19.03 -12.01
N VAL A 116 -3.64 -18.74 -13.01
CA VAL A 116 -4.87 -19.48 -13.31
C VAL A 116 -4.74 -20.12 -14.67
N ASN A 117 -4.88 -21.45 -14.72
CA ASN A 117 -4.76 -22.26 -15.93
C ASN A 117 -3.44 -22.02 -16.69
N GLY A 118 -2.36 -21.71 -15.98
CA GLY A 118 -1.04 -21.41 -16.54
C GLY A 118 -0.86 -19.99 -17.08
N MET A 119 -1.81 -19.08 -16.82
CA MET A 119 -1.70 -17.66 -17.15
C MET A 119 -1.44 -16.84 -15.90
N HIS A 120 -0.53 -15.87 -16.02
CA HIS A 120 -0.28 -14.83 -15.04
C HIS A 120 -0.39 -13.47 -15.73
N ASN A 121 -1.15 -12.56 -15.13
CA ASN A 121 -1.18 -11.14 -15.48
C ASN A 121 -1.56 -10.34 -14.22
N VAL A 122 -1.46 -9.02 -14.32
CA VAL A 122 -1.74 -8.10 -13.21
C VAL A 122 -3.15 -8.30 -12.68
N THR A 123 -4.15 -8.44 -13.55
CA THR A 123 -5.55 -8.69 -13.14
C THR A 123 -5.71 -10.00 -12.36
N ILE A 124 -5.10 -11.10 -12.79
CA ILE A 124 -5.15 -12.38 -12.07
C ILE A 124 -4.49 -12.21 -10.71
N GLN A 125 -3.33 -11.55 -10.67
CA GLN A 125 -2.56 -11.34 -9.46
C GLN A 125 -3.35 -10.51 -8.43
N GLU A 126 -3.82 -9.33 -8.83
CA GLU A 126 -4.53 -8.40 -7.95
C GLU A 126 -5.86 -8.99 -7.48
N ARG A 127 -6.70 -9.46 -8.41
CA ARG A 127 -8.02 -9.99 -8.06
C ARG A 127 -7.93 -11.21 -7.16
N ALA A 128 -6.95 -12.07 -7.38
CA ALA A 128 -6.74 -13.24 -6.54
C ALA A 128 -6.17 -12.87 -5.16
N GLN A 129 -5.41 -11.78 -5.03
CA GLN A 129 -4.95 -11.30 -3.72
C GLN A 129 -6.05 -10.55 -2.97
N ASP A 130 -6.91 -9.85 -3.68
CA ASP A 130 -8.03 -9.07 -3.16
C ASP A 130 -9.19 -9.98 -2.66
N ASP A 131 -9.73 -10.80 -3.56
CA ASP A 131 -10.78 -11.77 -3.26
C ASP A 131 -10.61 -13.05 -4.08
N LEU A 132 -9.72 -13.94 -3.60
CA LEU A 132 -9.50 -15.24 -4.24
C LEU A 132 -10.79 -16.04 -4.40
N PHE A 133 -11.72 -15.93 -3.45
CA PHE A 133 -12.95 -16.73 -3.45
C PHE A 133 -13.90 -16.25 -4.56
N GLY A 134 -14.19 -14.95 -4.60
CA GLY A 134 -15.02 -14.35 -5.65
C GLY A 134 -14.40 -14.52 -7.04
N PHE A 135 -13.09 -14.29 -7.16
CA PHE A 135 -12.36 -14.48 -8.41
C PHE A 135 -12.45 -15.92 -8.92
N VAL A 136 -12.26 -16.92 -8.05
CA VAL A 136 -12.43 -18.34 -8.43
C VAL A 136 -13.87 -18.64 -8.83
N CYS A 137 -14.85 -18.08 -8.14
CA CYS A 137 -16.26 -18.30 -8.45
C CYS A 137 -16.65 -17.79 -9.85
N GLU A 138 -16.12 -16.66 -10.30
CA GLU A 138 -16.32 -16.15 -11.67
C GLU A 138 -15.70 -17.07 -12.72
N LEU A 139 -14.50 -17.59 -12.45
CA LEU A 139 -13.79 -18.48 -13.38
C LEU A 139 -14.44 -19.86 -13.56
N LEU A 140 -15.41 -20.21 -12.71
CA LEU A 140 -16.13 -21.48 -12.75
C LEU A 140 -17.44 -21.43 -13.55
N GLU A 141 -17.79 -20.31 -14.18
CA GLU A 141 -18.95 -20.24 -15.06
C GLU A 141 -18.78 -21.12 -16.31
N PRO A 142 -19.83 -21.87 -16.75
CA PRO A 142 -21.20 -21.91 -16.23
C PRO A 142 -21.46 -22.93 -15.10
N GLU A 143 -20.48 -23.77 -14.75
CA GLU A 143 -20.58 -24.85 -13.75
C GLU A 143 -20.26 -24.38 -12.32
N THR A 144 -20.81 -23.24 -11.90
CA THR A 144 -20.51 -22.65 -10.60
C THR A 144 -21.09 -23.47 -9.44
N PRO A 145 -20.27 -23.88 -8.45
CA PRO A 145 -20.74 -24.58 -7.26
C PRO A 145 -21.77 -23.76 -6.47
N ARG A 146 -22.64 -24.41 -5.68
CA ARG A 146 -23.67 -23.70 -4.89
C ARG A 146 -23.10 -22.60 -3.99
N ILE A 147 -21.88 -22.79 -3.47
CA ILE A 147 -21.20 -21.82 -2.62
C ILE A 147 -20.82 -20.52 -3.36
N CYS A 148 -20.72 -20.57 -4.70
CA CYS A 148 -20.53 -19.40 -5.56
C CYS A 148 -21.86 -18.72 -5.95
N LYS A 149 -22.99 -19.40 -5.72
CA LYS A 149 -24.35 -18.91 -6.01
C LYS A 149 -25.05 -18.37 -4.76
N THR A 150 -24.53 -18.71 -3.59
CA THR A 150 -24.87 -17.99 -2.35
C THR A 150 -24.19 -16.63 -2.41
N PRO A 151 -24.93 -15.52 -2.27
CA PRO A 151 -24.31 -14.22 -2.06
C PRO A 151 -23.26 -14.39 -0.98
N SER A 152 -22.03 -13.94 -1.25
CA SER A 152 -21.04 -13.80 -0.18
C SER A 152 -21.77 -13.09 0.97
N PRO A 153 -21.68 -13.58 2.22
CA PRO A 153 -22.25 -12.85 3.35
C PRO A 153 -21.63 -11.46 3.45
N TYR A 154 -20.53 -11.19 2.72
CA TYR A 154 -19.88 -9.90 2.69
C TYR A 154 -19.75 -9.31 1.28
N TYR A 155 -20.01 -8.01 1.17
CA TYR A 155 -19.86 -7.21 -0.03
C TYR A 155 -18.62 -6.29 0.07
N CYS A 156 -17.66 -6.44 -0.85
CA CYS A 156 -16.29 -5.91 -0.77
C CYS A 156 -16.05 -4.78 -1.80
N PHE A 157 -15.50 -3.62 -1.40
CA PHE A 157 -15.18 -2.51 -2.32
C PHE A 157 -13.71 -2.54 -2.79
N SER A 158 -13.51 -2.51 -4.12
CA SER A 158 -12.22 -2.64 -4.84
C SER A 158 -11.57 -1.29 -5.21
N GLY A 159 -10.28 -1.28 -5.63
CA GLY A 159 -9.30 -0.18 -5.69
C GLY A 159 -9.64 1.18 -6.35
N HIS A 160 -10.87 1.40 -6.83
CA HIS A 160 -11.34 2.72 -7.28
C HIS A 160 -11.59 3.69 -6.10
N HIS A 161 -11.90 3.18 -4.91
CA HIS A 161 -12.00 3.99 -3.69
C HIS A 161 -10.64 4.56 -3.30
N ASP A 162 -9.59 3.73 -3.35
CA ASP A 162 -8.24 4.08 -2.93
C ASP A 162 -7.66 5.16 -3.86
N PHE A 163 -7.75 4.98 -5.18
CA PHE A 163 -7.37 6.03 -6.12
C PHE A 163 -8.13 7.34 -5.87
N PHE A 164 -9.44 7.29 -5.62
CA PHE A 164 -10.20 8.53 -5.40
C PHE A 164 -9.77 9.23 -4.10
N LEU A 165 -9.67 8.49 -3.00
CA LEU A 165 -9.44 9.05 -1.67
C LEU A 165 -7.97 9.43 -1.43
N ASP A 166 -7.04 8.67 -2.01
CA ASP A 166 -5.61 8.78 -1.73
C ASP A 166 -4.86 9.51 -2.84
N GLN A 167 -5.33 9.42 -4.09
CA GLN A 167 -4.69 10.11 -5.23
C GLN A 167 -5.48 11.35 -5.67
N LEU A 168 -6.72 11.18 -6.14
CA LEU A 168 -7.48 12.26 -6.80
C LEU A 168 -7.90 13.38 -5.85
N TRP A 169 -8.59 13.06 -4.75
CA TRP A 169 -9.12 14.04 -3.80
C TRP A 169 -8.03 14.94 -3.17
N PRO A 170 -6.90 14.41 -2.67
CA PRO A 170 -5.85 15.26 -2.09
C PRO A 170 -5.08 16.03 -3.17
N THR A 171 -4.84 15.45 -4.35
CA THR A 171 -4.18 16.14 -5.46
C THR A 171 -5.00 17.33 -5.93
N TYR A 172 -6.31 17.15 -6.13
CA TYR A 172 -7.19 18.25 -6.51
C TYR A 172 -7.20 19.37 -5.46
N GLY A 173 -7.14 19.04 -4.17
CA GLY A 173 -7.03 20.05 -3.12
C GLY A 173 -5.77 20.91 -3.17
N LYS A 174 -4.70 20.39 -3.76
CA LYS A 174 -3.44 21.13 -3.96
C LYS A 174 -3.41 21.88 -5.29
N LEU A 175 -4.09 21.36 -6.31
CA LEU A 175 -3.99 21.80 -7.71
C LEU A 175 -5.33 22.26 -8.30
N GLU A 176 -6.27 22.70 -7.47
CA GLU A 176 -7.65 23.04 -7.87
C GLU A 176 -7.70 24.01 -9.06
N GLU A 177 -6.85 25.04 -9.07
CA GLU A 177 -6.78 26.05 -10.13
C GLU A 177 -6.16 25.53 -11.45
N HIS A 178 -5.54 24.35 -11.43
CA HIS A 178 -4.77 23.78 -12.54
C HIS A 178 -5.36 22.48 -13.08
N LEU A 179 -6.41 21.96 -12.43
CA LEU A 179 -7.02 20.69 -12.77
C LEU A 179 -8.49 20.86 -13.14
N HIS A 180 -8.85 20.31 -14.29
CA HIS A 180 -10.24 20.05 -14.65
C HIS A 180 -10.53 18.56 -14.46
N VAL A 181 -11.35 18.23 -13.46
CA VAL A 181 -11.74 16.85 -13.16
C VAL A 181 -13.09 16.55 -13.78
N ASP A 182 -13.13 15.50 -14.59
CA ASP A 182 -14.34 14.97 -15.21
C ASP A 182 -14.63 13.58 -14.61
N LEU A 183 -15.64 13.51 -13.74
CA LEU A 183 -16.05 12.26 -13.09
C LEU A 183 -17.12 11.54 -13.92
N VAL A 184 -16.97 10.23 -14.07
CA VAL A 184 -17.92 9.35 -14.77
C VAL A 184 -18.34 8.18 -13.85
N PRO A 185 -19.29 8.39 -12.93
CA PRO A 185 -19.74 7.37 -11.99
C PRO A 185 -20.62 6.33 -12.72
N PHE A 186 -20.00 5.28 -13.24
CA PHE A 186 -20.68 4.17 -13.91
C PHE A 186 -19.93 2.86 -13.71
N GLY A 187 -18.60 2.90 -13.86
CA GLY A 187 -17.75 1.71 -13.73
C GLY A 187 -18.18 0.60 -14.68
N LYS A 188 -18.18 -0.64 -14.21
CA LYS A 188 -18.55 -1.82 -15.01
C LYS A 188 -20.06 -2.13 -15.00
N ALA A 189 -20.91 -1.14 -14.70
CA ALA A 189 -22.34 -1.32 -14.81
C ALA A 189 -22.76 -1.60 -16.27
N HIS A 190 -23.88 -2.29 -16.44
CA HIS A 190 -24.48 -2.55 -17.75
C HIS A 190 -25.88 -1.95 -17.80
N ALA A 191 -26.12 -1.11 -18.81
CA ALA A 191 -27.44 -0.57 -19.07
C ALA A 191 -28.21 -1.48 -20.04
N ASN A 192 -29.44 -1.82 -19.68
CA ASN A 192 -30.39 -2.54 -20.52
C ASN A 192 -31.56 -1.65 -20.87
N VAL A 193 -31.89 -1.56 -22.16
CA VAL A 193 -33.03 -0.77 -22.65
C VAL A 193 -34.09 -1.73 -23.19
N VAL A 194 -35.24 -1.79 -22.55
CA VAL A 194 -36.38 -2.62 -22.97
C VAL A 194 -37.60 -1.73 -23.12
N ASN A 195 -38.14 -1.62 -24.33
CA ASN A 195 -39.31 -0.79 -24.64
C ASN A 195 -39.18 0.67 -24.14
N GLY A 196 -37.98 1.25 -24.23
CA GLY A 196 -37.70 2.61 -23.76
C GLY A 196 -37.49 2.75 -22.24
N THR A 197 -37.65 1.67 -21.47
CA THR A 197 -37.28 1.64 -20.05
C THR A 197 -35.81 1.28 -19.91
N ILE A 198 -35.04 2.11 -19.20
CA ILE A 198 -33.63 1.90 -18.92
C ILE A 198 -33.51 1.23 -17.54
N THR A 199 -32.72 0.17 -17.45
CA THR A 199 -32.40 -0.51 -16.20
C THR A 199 -30.90 -0.77 -16.12
N PHE A 200 -30.33 -0.78 -14.92
CA PHE A 200 -28.90 -1.00 -14.72
C PHE A 200 -28.66 -2.31 -13.97
N LYS A 201 -27.64 -3.05 -14.39
CA LYS A 201 -27.06 -4.17 -13.66
C LYS A 201 -25.64 -3.80 -13.28
N CYS A 202 -25.37 -3.67 -11.99
CA CYS A 202 -24.06 -3.35 -11.47
C CYS A 202 -23.42 -4.62 -10.87
N GLN A 203 -22.09 -4.68 -10.79
CA GLN A 203 -21.36 -5.88 -10.38
C GLN A 203 -21.63 -6.25 -8.91
N HIS A 204 -22.02 -5.24 -8.15
CA HIS A 204 -22.14 -5.26 -6.72
C HIS A 204 -23.59 -5.12 -6.25
N GLY A 205 -24.53 -5.35 -7.16
CA GLY A 205 -25.95 -5.33 -6.88
C GLY A 205 -26.58 -3.92 -6.94
N PRO A 206 -27.83 -3.79 -6.49
CA PRO A 206 -28.62 -2.57 -6.68
C PRO A 206 -28.13 -1.38 -5.85
N GLY A 207 -27.44 -1.63 -4.73
CA GLY A 207 -26.85 -0.58 -3.90
C GLY A 207 -25.77 0.21 -4.65
N GLU A 208 -24.90 -0.46 -5.40
CA GLU A 208 -23.92 0.19 -6.28
C GLU A 208 -24.61 1.02 -7.36
N CYS A 209 -25.65 0.48 -8.01
CA CYS A 209 -26.39 1.24 -9.02
C CYS A 209 -27.00 2.52 -8.44
N TYR A 210 -27.61 2.44 -7.26
CA TYR A 210 -28.16 3.60 -6.57
C TYR A 210 -27.07 4.63 -6.22
N VAL A 211 -25.93 4.18 -5.69
CA VAL A 211 -24.80 5.08 -5.38
C VAL A 211 -24.25 5.74 -6.65
N ASN A 212 -24.17 5.02 -7.77
CA ASN A 212 -23.80 5.58 -9.07
C ASN A 212 -24.80 6.66 -9.53
N GLU A 213 -26.11 6.46 -9.33
CA GLU A 213 -27.13 7.48 -9.61
C GLU A 213 -26.96 8.72 -8.71
N VAL A 214 -26.74 8.54 -7.41
CA VAL A 214 -26.51 9.65 -6.46
C VAL A 214 -25.26 10.45 -6.85
N GLN A 215 -24.14 9.77 -7.12
CA GLN A 215 -22.89 10.43 -7.55
C GLN A 215 -23.06 11.11 -8.92
N THR A 216 -23.77 10.49 -9.85
CA THR A 216 -24.07 11.09 -11.16
C THR A 216 -24.93 12.35 -11.03
N CYS A 217 -25.94 12.33 -10.16
CA CYS A 217 -26.73 13.52 -9.83
C CYS A 217 -25.87 14.59 -9.15
N ALA A 218 -24.94 14.20 -8.28
CA ALA A 218 -24.00 15.12 -7.67
C ALA A 218 -23.09 15.80 -8.70
N VAL A 219 -22.58 15.07 -9.70
CA VAL A 219 -21.80 15.64 -10.82
C VAL A 219 -22.57 16.78 -11.51
N LYS A 220 -23.90 16.66 -11.62
CA LYS A 220 -24.76 17.70 -12.21
C LYS A 220 -25.00 18.89 -11.28
N TYR A 221 -25.30 18.64 -10.01
CA TYR A 221 -25.87 19.65 -9.10
C TYR A 221 -24.92 20.21 -8.04
N VAL A 222 -23.84 19.51 -7.71
CA VAL A 222 -22.90 19.92 -6.66
C VAL A 222 -21.75 20.69 -7.29
N HIS A 223 -21.74 22.00 -7.06
CA HIS A 223 -20.71 22.92 -7.52
C HIS A 223 -20.16 23.75 -6.35
N PRO A 224 -18.89 24.21 -6.40
CA PRO A 224 -17.87 23.92 -7.44
C PRO A 224 -17.32 22.50 -7.35
N THR A 225 -16.46 22.09 -8.29
CA THR A 225 -15.85 20.74 -8.34
C THR A 225 -15.21 20.32 -7.02
N ARG A 226 -14.59 21.23 -6.27
CA ARG A 226 -14.09 20.92 -4.92
C ARG A 226 -15.16 20.35 -4.00
N LYS A 227 -16.34 20.96 -3.99
CA LYS A 227 -17.50 20.53 -3.20
C LYS A 227 -18.05 19.17 -3.67
N LEU A 228 -18.03 18.93 -4.99
CA LEU A 228 -18.37 17.64 -5.57
C LEU A 228 -17.40 16.54 -5.09
N LEU A 229 -16.09 16.80 -5.16
CA LEU A 229 -15.09 15.83 -4.72
C LEU A 229 -15.17 15.60 -3.20
N ASP A 230 -15.42 16.64 -2.40
CA ASP A 230 -15.64 16.49 -0.95
C ASP A 230 -16.90 15.66 -0.64
N PHE A 231 -17.96 15.79 -1.44
CA PHE A 231 -19.19 15.00 -1.31
C PHE A 231 -18.93 13.52 -1.62
N VAL A 232 -18.28 13.22 -2.76
CA VAL A 232 -17.95 11.86 -3.17
C VAL A 232 -16.96 11.21 -2.20
N ALA A 233 -15.92 11.94 -1.77
CA ALA A 233 -14.98 11.46 -0.76
C ALA A 233 -15.65 11.18 0.59
N CYS A 234 -16.67 11.96 0.97
CA CYS A 234 -17.47 11.67 2.14
C CYS A 234 -18.25 10.35 1.99
N MET A 235 -18.86 10.13 0.81
CA MET A 235 -19.62 8.91 0.55
C MET A 235 -18.74 7.66 0.58
N PHE A 236 -17.57 7.68 -0.05
CA PHE A 236 -16.63 6.56 -0.05
C PHE A 236 -16.09 6.21 1.35
N ARG A 237 -16.10 7.17 2.29
CA ARG A 237 -15.65 6.94 3.67
C ARG A 237 -16.74 6.35 4.57
N GLN A 238 -18.01 6.33 4.14
CA GLN A 238 -19.09 5.79 4.96
C GLN A 238 -19.05 4.26 5.03
N GLU A 239 -19.58 3.73 6.13
CA GLU A 239 -19.78 2.29 6.30
C GLU A 239 -20.85 1.75 5.35
N ASP A 240 -21.96 2.47 5.22
CA ASP A 240 -23.02 2.15 4.27
C ASP A 240 -23.16 3.29 3.25
N PRO A 241 -22.60 3.17 2.04
CA PRO A 241 -22.66 4.21 1.03
C PRO A 241 -24.09 4.44 0.50
N THR A 242 -25.00 3.48 0.64
CA THR A 242 -26.41 3.64 0.25
C THR A 242 -27.16 4.61 1.17
N LYS A 243 -26.66 4.83 2.38
CA LYS A 243 -27.20 5.81 3.35
C LYS A 243 -26.34 7.06 3.47
N ALA A 244 -25.27 7.16 2.69
CA ALA A 244 -24.29 8.24 2.81
C ALA A 244 -24.76 9.57 2.22
N GLY A 245 -25.70 9.55 1.28
CA GLY A 245 -26.07 10.72 0.48
C GLY A 245 -26.48 11.94 1.33
N GLN A 246 -27.47 11.79 2.20
CA GLN A 246 -27.93 12.88 3.06
C GLN A 246 -26.85 13.44 4.01
N PRO A 247 -26.20 12.62 4.88
CA PRO A 247 -25.20 13.16 5.81
C PRO A 247 -24.00 13.79 5.08
N CYS A 248 -23.61 13.26 3.92
CA CYS A 248 -22.54 13.87 3.11
C CYS A 248 -22.98 15.15 2.42
N ALA A 249 -24.25 15.24 1.99
CA ALA A 249 -24.80 16.45 1.42
C ALA A 249 -24.81 17.59 2.47
N GLU A 250 -25.27 17.29 3.67
CA GLU A 250 -25.25 18.23 4.81
C GLU A 250 -23.83 18.66 5.16
N LYS A 251 -22.90 17.70 5.22
CA LYS A 251 -21.48 17.96 5.54
C LYS A 251 -20.82 18.94 4.57
N VAL A 252 -21.12 18.84 3.27
CA VAL A 252 -20.56 19.77 2.28
C VAL A 252 -21.44 21.00 2.08
N GLY A 253 -22.61 21.09 2.74
CA GLY A 253 -23.54 22.21 2.59
C GLY A 253 -24.27 22.24 1.24
N THR A 254 -24.66 21.07 0.70
CA THR A 254 -25.56 20.95 -0.47
C THR A 254 -26.94 20.45 -0.06
N TYR A 255 -27.95 20.76 -0.87
CA TYR A 255 -29.34 20.48 -0.54
C TYR A 255 -29.75 19.07 -0.99
N TRP A 256 -29.74 18.12 -0.05
CA TRP A 256 -30.04 16.70 -0.29
C TRP A 256 -31.33 16.44 -1.08
N PRO A 257 -32.48 17.11 -0.81
CA PRO A 257 -33.72 16.79 -1.53
C PRO A 257 -33.66 16.98 -3.05
N VAL A 258 -32.74 17.80 -3.57
CA VAL A 258 -32.52 17.91 -5.02
C VAL A 258 -31.78 16.68 -5.55
N LEU A 259 -30.76 16.22 -4.84
CA LEU A 259 -29.99 15.03 -5.21
C LEU A 259 -30.83 13.75 -5.09
N ASP A 260 -31.59 13.62 -4.00
CA ASP A 260 -32.50 12.51 -3.76
C ASP A 260 -33.53 12.38 -4.89
N LYS A 261 -34.26 13.47 -5.18
CA LYS A 261 -35.23 13.52 -6.28
C LYS A 261 -34.63 13.16 -7.64
N CYS A 262 -33.40 13.62 -7.90
CA CYS A 262 -32.69 13.26 -9.13
C CYS A 262 -32.38 11.77 -9.15
N SER A 263 -31.75 11.24 -8.09
CA SER A 263 -31.27 9.85 -8.01
C SER A 263 -32.39 8.82 -8.01
N THR A 264 -33.56 9.13 -7.46
CA THR A 264 -34.71 8.21 -7.42
C THR A 264 -35.67 8.43 -8.59
N GLY A 265 -35.34 9.33 -9.50
CA GLY A 265 -36.21 9.79 -10.57
C GLY A 265 -35.68 9.47 -11.97
N PRO A 266 -36.50 9.69 -13.01
CA PRO A 266 -36.11 9.42 -14.40
C PRO A 266 -34.92 10.28 -14.86
N GLU A 267 -34.67 11.41 -14.20
CA GLU A 267 -33.51 12.25 -14.49
C GLU A 267 -32.20 11.53 -14.15
N GLY A 268 -32.06 10.97 -12.95
CA GLY A 268 -30.88 10.21 -12.54
C GLY A 268 -30.63 9.02 -13.45
N THR A 269 -31.67 8.28 -13.79
CA THR A 269 -31.59 7.16 -14.74
C THR A 269 -31.08 7.61 -16.12
N GLN A 270 -31.57 8.73 -16.66
CA GLN A 270 -31.07 9.23 -17.94
C GLN A 270 -29.62 9.71 -17.84
N LEU A 271 -29.25 10.43 -16.77
CA LEU A 271 -27.88 10.88 -16.58
C LEU A 271 -26.91 9.69 -16.44
N LEU A 272 -27.28 8.64 -15.69
CA LEU A 272 -26.46 7.45 -15.54
C LEU A 272 -26.34 6.67 -16.86
N PHE A 273 -27.39 6.67 -17.68
CA PHE A 273 -27.35 6.10 -19.03
C PHE A 273 -26.37 6.85 -19.94
N GLU A 274 -26.34 8.19 -19.86
CA GLU A 274 -25.34 9.00 -20.55
C GLU A 274 -23.92 8.70 -20.05
N MET A 275 -23.70 8.52 -18.74
CA MET A 275 -22.41 8.07 -18.20
C MET A 275 -22.02 6.72 -18.78
N GLY A 276 -22.95 5.77 -18.89
CA GLY A 276 -22.71 4.47 -19.50
C GLY A 276 -22.31 4.54 -20.97
N LYS A 277 -22.93 5.42 -21.76
CA LYS A 277 -22.52 5.67 -23.15
C LYS A 277 -21.11 6.24 -23.24
N ARG A 278 -20.74 7.15 -22.32
CA ARG A 278 -19.37 7.71 -22.24
C ARG A 278 -18.36 6.60 -21.92
N THR A 279 -18.65 5.75 -20.94
CA THR A 279 -17.80 4.61 -20.58
C THR A 279 -17.64 3.61 -21.73
N HIS A 280 -18.71 3.30 -22.46
CA HIS A 280 -18.65 2.41 -23.63
C HIS A 280 -17.84 2.99 -24.80
N ALA A 281 -17.72 4.32 -24.89
CA ALA A 281 -17.00 5.00 -25.95
C ALA A 281 -15.49 5.13 -25.68
N LEU A 282 -15.00 4.69 -24.52
CA LEU A 282 -13.60 4.78 -24.12
C LEU A 282 -12.68 4.02 -25.08
N LYS A 283 -11.47 4.58 -25.27
CA LYS A 283 -10.41 4.01 -26.09
C LYS A 283 -9.08 4.10 -25.33
N PRO A 284 -8.43 2.97 -25.02
CA PRO A 284 -8.92 1.58 -25.19
C PRO A 284 -10.19 1.31 -24.36
N PRO A 285 -10.98 0.27 -24.69
CA PRO A 285 -12.12 -0.15 -23.87
C PRO A 285 -11.68 -0.40 -22.43
N MET A 286 -12.52 -0.04 -21.47
CA MET A 286 -12.21 -0.18 -20.05
C MET A 286 -12.19 -1.65 -19.61
N GLU A 287 -11.05 -2.12 -19.14
CA GLU A 287 -10.85 -3.49 -18.63
C GLU A 287 -10.97 -3.58 -17.10
N SER A 288 -10.60 -2.51 -16.40
CA SER A 288 -10.57 -2.36 -14.93
C SER A 288 -11.16 -1.01 -14.49
N VAL A 289 -11.44 -0.89 -13.20
CA VAL A 289 -11.71 0.38 -12.53
C VAL A 289 -10.70 0.55 -11.39
N PRO A 290 -10.19 1.76 -11.10
CA PRO A 290 -10.53 3.02 -11.77
C PRO A 290 -9.98 3.07 -13.21
N TYR A 291 -10.61 3.84 -14.09
CA TYR A 291 -10.10 4.09 -15.45
C TYR A 291 -9.68 5.55 -15.54
N VAL A 292 -8.37 5.80 -15.56
CA VAL A 292 -7.82 7.16 -15.47
C VAL A 292 -7.39 7.65 -16.85
N GLN A 293 -7.90 8.81 -17.25
CA GLN A 293 -7.45 9.55 -18.43
C GLN A 293 -6.86 10.89 -18.02
N ILE A 294 -5.64 11.18 -18.48
CA ILE A 294 -4.99 12.47 -18.25
C ILE A 294 -4.71 13.10 -19.61
N ASN A 295 -5.27 14.31 -19.83
CA ASN A 295 -5.23 15.01 -21.11
C ASN A 295 -5.71 14.14 -22.31
N GLY A 296 -6.73 13.31 -22.08
CA GLY A 296 -7.29 12.39 -23.07
C GLY A 296 -6.44 11.16 -23.38
N VAL A 297 -5.32 10.96 -22.68
CA VAL A 297 -4.44 9.80 -22.83
C VAL A 297 -4.73 8.77 -21.73
N HIS A 298 -4.89 7.52 -22.13
CA HIS A 298 -4.94 6.36 -21.24
C HIS A 298 -4.06 5.24 -21.82
N ASN A 299 -3.17 4.72 -20.98
CA ASN A 299 -2.34 3.55 -21.20
C ASN A 299 -1.79 3.08 -19.85
N ASP A 300 -1.27 1.85 -19.82
CA ASP A 300 -0.74 1.23 -18.60
C ASP A 300 0.27 2.14 -17.86
N THR A 301 1.11 2.88 -18.58
CA THR A 301 2.10 3.77 -17.94
C THR A 301 1.43 4.96 -17.25
N THR A 302 0.43 5.56 -17.89
CA THR A 302 -0.30 6.73 -17.38
C THR A 302 -1.15 6.34 -16.18
N GLU A 303 -1.80 5.19 -16.24
CA GLU A 303 -2.62 4.64 -15.16
C GLU A 303 -1.75 4.29 -13.95
N ASN A 304 -0.67 3.52 -14.14
CA ASN A 304 0.26 3.18 -13.04
C ASN A 304 0.86 4.42 -12.37
N LEU A 305 1.28 5.43 -13.14
CA LEU A 305 1.83 6.67 -12.57
C LEU A 305 0.78 7.46 -11.79
N ALA A 306 -0.46 7.49 -12.28
CA ALA A 306 -1.56 8.17 -11.60
C ALA A 306 -1.99 7.45 -10.32
N GLU A 307 -2.03 6.12 -10.33
CA GLU A 307 -2.39 5.33 -9.15
C GLU A 307 -1.32 5.35 -8.05
N HIS A 308 -0.06 5.48 -8.45
CA HIS A 308 1.05 5.59 -7.50
C HIS A 308 1.19 7.01 -6.94
N ASP A 309 1.20 8.03 -7.80
CA ASP A 309 1.49 9.41 -7.40
C ASP A 309 0.94 10.43 -8.41
N LEU A 310 -0.38 10.63 -8.37
CA LEU A 310 -1.07 11.55 -9.24
C LEU A 310 -0.56 12.98 -9.10
N PHE A 311 -0.22 13.41 -7.88
CA PHE A 311 0.22 14.77 -7.61
C PHE A 311 1.51 15.10 -8.36
N HIS A 312 2.57 14.29 -8.18
CA HIS A 312 3.83 14.54 -8.87
C HIS A 312 3.72 14.28 -10.37
N PHE A 313 2.90 13.33 -10.80
CA PHE A 313 2.67 13.10 -12.22
C PHE A 313 2.03 14.33 -12.89
N VAL A 314 0.97 14.90 -12.32
CA VAL A 314 0.35 16.14 -12.81
C VAL A 314 1.36 17.29 -12.79
N CYS A 315 2.14 17.44 -11.72
CA CYS A 315 3.15 18.50 -11.64
C CYS A 315 4.23 18.40 -12.73
N LYS A 316 4.62 17.19 -13.15
CA LYS A 316 5.51 16.98 -14.31
C LYS A 316 4.86 17.41 -15.63
N LEU A 317 3.54 17.27 -15.75
CA LEU A 317 2.79 17.66 -16.94
C LEU A 317 2.54 19.17 -17.04
N LEU A 318 2.59 19.90 -15.92
CA LEU A 318 2.41 21.36 -15.87
C LEU A 318 3.68 22.16 -16.24
N GLN A 319 4.73 21.50 -16.73
CA GLN A 319 5.96 22.16 -17.20
C GLN A 319 5.72 22.99 -18.48
N PRO A 320 6.49 24.08 -18.71
CA PRO A 320 7.69 24.52 -17.98
C PRO A 320 7.42 25.42 -16.76
N GLU A 321 6.17 25.86 -16.55
CA GLU A 321 5.78 26.77 -15.47
C GLU A 321 4.77 26.09 -14.53
N PRO A 322 5.19 25.06 -13.79
CA PRO A 322 4.31 24.42 -12.83
C PRO A 322 4.00 25.42 -11.69
N PRO A 323 2.81 25.35 -11.06
CA PRO A 323 2.47 26.22 -9.93
C PRO A 323 3.43 26.01 -8.76
N ARG A 324 3.57 27.01 -7.87
CA ARG A 324 4.50 26.93 -6.73
C ARG A 324 4.34 25.67 -5.87
N VAL A 325 3.12 25.17 -5.74
CA VAL A 325 2.83 23.91 -5.03
C VAL A 325 3.47 22.70 -5.70
N CYS A 326 3.63 22.72 -7.02
CA CYS A 326 4.40 21.77 -7.83
C CYS A 326 5.89 22.12 -7.89
N SER A 327 6.23 23.41 -7.78
CA SER A 327 7.60 23.92 -7.61
C SER A 327 8.06 23.88 -6.16
N LYS A 328 7.48 23.01 -5.30
CA LYS A 328 8.04 22.75 -3.97
C LYS A 328 9.55 22.64 -4.19
N GLU A 329 10.32 23.58 -3.63
CA GLU A 329 11.72 23.31 -3.41
C GLU A 329 11.72 21.91 -2.81
N PRO A 330 12.40 20.96 -3.46
CA PRO A 330 12.15 19.56 -3.23
C PRO A 330 12.19 19.37 -1.72
N SER A 331 11.13 18.78 -1.16
CA SER A 331 11.33 18.07 0.09
C SER A 331 12.61 17.29 -0.14
N LEU A 332 13.62 17.55 0.68
CA LEU A 332 14.99 17.13 0.43
C LEU A 332 15.08 15.59 0.24
N CYS A 333 14.00 14.87 0.52
CA CYS A 333 13.66 13.57 -0.02
C CYS A 333 12.12 13.42 -0.06
N PRO A 334 11.45 13.37 -1.24
CA PRO A 334 9.98 13.20 -1.35
C PRO A 334 9.49 11.89 -0.73
N ASP A 335 10.12 10.77 -1.07
CA ASP A 335 9.76 9.45 -0.55
C ASP A 335 9.91 9.41 1.00
N CYS A 336 10.91 10.12 1.54
CA CYS A 336 11.10 10.25 2.99
C CYS A 336 10.02 11.10 3.65
N HIS A 337 9.53 12.12 2.95
CA HIS A 337 8.42 12.94 3.43
C HIS A 337 7.13 12.12 3.49
N ASP A 338 6.85 11.34 2.45
CA ASP A 338 5.62 10.56 2.32
C ASP A 338 5.58 9.43 3.35
N ILE A 339 6.64 8.62 3.47
CA ILE A 339 6.68 7.60 4.52
C ILE A 339 6.61 8.22 5.92
N PHE A 340 7.20 9.40 6.15
CA PHE A 340 7.15 10.02 7.46
C PHE A 340 5.75 10.52 7.81
N LEU A 341 5.12 11.28 6.91
CA LEU A 341 3.84 11.93 7.17
C LEU A 341 2.63 11.00 7.02
N ASP A 342 2.70 10.05 6.09
CA ASP A 342 1.55 9.22 5.72
C ASP A 342 1.60 7.85 6.40
N GLN A 343 2.81 7.32 6.69
CA GLN A 343 2.97 6.02 7.35
C GLN A 343 3.39 6.17 8.82
N LEU A 344 4.57 6.73 9.11
CA LEU A 344 5.17 6.73 10.45
C LEU A 344 4.40 7.58 11.46
N TRP A 345 4.19 8.87 11.18
CA TRP A 345 3.54 9.82 12.08
C TRP A 345 2.12 9.38 12.53
N PRO A 346 1.21 8.96 11.62
CA PRO A 346 -0.14 8.52 12.01
C PRO A 346 -0.12 7.14 12.68
N THR A 347 0.77 6.23 12.27
CA THR A 347 0.92 4.91 12.90
C THR A 347 1.38 5.04 14.35
N TYR A 348 2.41 5.87 14.59
CA TYR A 348 2.89 6.12 15.95
C TYR A 348 1.81 6.73 16.84
N GLY A 349 0.97 7.62 16.31
CA GLY A 349 -0.16 8.17 17.07
C GLY A 349 -1.21 7.13 17.51
N LYS A 350 -1.28 5.99 16.84
CA LYS A 350 -2.17 4.88 17.22
C LYS A 350 -1.48 3.85 18.12
N LEU A 351 -0.17 3.67 17.95
CA LEU A 351 0.60 2.58 18.56
C LEU A 351 1.75 3.09 19.46
N GLU A 352 1.64 4.29 20.01
CA GLU A 352 2.71 4.96 20.77
C GLU A 352 3.31 4.09 21.88
N GLU A 353 2.47 3.37 22.64
CA GLU A 353 2.90 2.49 23.73
C GLU A 353 3.59 1.19 23.26
N HIS A 354 3.53 0.89 21.96
CA HIS A 354 3.96 -0.39 21.38
C HIS A 354 5.11 -0.24 20.38
N LEU A 355 5.48 1.00 20.03
CA LEU A 355 6.51 1.28 19.05
C LEU A 355 7.68 2.04 19.67
N HIS A 356 8.89 1.56 19.38
CA HIS A 356 10.11 2.30 19.60
C HIS A 356 10.61 2.83 18.25
N VAL A 357 10.61 4.15 18.08
CA VAL A 357 11.05 4.81 16.83
C VAL A 357 12.45 5.36 17.03
N ASP A 358 13.35 4.97 16.12
CA ASP A 358 14.72 5.46 16.05
C ASP A 358 14.91 6.25 14.74
N LEU A 359 14.98 7.58 14.85
CA LEU A 359 15.19 8.45 13.69
C LEU A 359 16.68 8.72 13.48
N VAL A 360 17.12 8.59 12.22
CA VAL A 360 18.51 8.85 11.80
C VAL A 360 18.54 9.88 10.67
N PRO A 361 18.44 11.19 10.98
CA PRO A 361 18.48 12.25 9.97
C PRO A 361 19.90 12.40 9.42
N PHE A 362 20.16 11.82 8.26
CA PHE A 362 21.44 11.93 7.55
C PHE A 362 21.25 11.66 6.06
N GLY A 363 20.50 10.59 5.74
CA GLY A 363 20.23 10.19 4.36
C GLY A 363 21.53 9.94 3.59
N LYS A 364 21.59 10.41 2.35
CA LYS A 364 22.75 10.22 1.46
C LYS A 364 23.81 11.33 1.59
N ALA A 365 23.84 12.04 2.72
CA ALA A 365 24.89 13.00 2.98
C ALA A 365 26.26 12.31 3.08
N HIS A 366 27.32 13.04 2.77
CA HIS A 366 28.70 12.59 2.93
C HIS A 366 29.42 13.48 3.94
N ALA A 367 30.02 12.88 4.95
CA ALA A 367 30.86 13.58 5.91
C ALA A 367 32.33 13.53 5.46
N ASN A 368 32.99 14.69 5.43
CA ASN A 368 34.42 14.83 5.17
C ASN A 368 35.13 15.33 6.42
N VAL A 369 36.21 14.66 6.81
CA VAL A 369 37.04 15.05 7.95
C VAL A 369 38.41 15.51 7.44
N VAL A 370 38.71 16.79 7.59
CA VAL A 370 40.00 17.38 7.18
C VAL A 370 40.61 18.09 8.39
N ASN A 371 41.78 17.64 8.85
CA ASN A 371 42.49 18.20 10.02
C ASN A 371 41.60 18.32 11.27
N GLY A 372 40.73 17.34 11.51
CA GLY A 372 39.79 17.33 12.63
C GLY A 372 38.53 18.21 12.44
N THR A 373 38.43 18.95 11.34
CA THR A 373 37.21 19.69 10.97
C THR A 373 36.28 18.78 10.19
N ILE A 374 35.03 18.67 10.64
CA ILE A 374 33.98 17.88 9.99
C ILE A 374 33.15 18.81 9.11
N THR A 375 32.91 18.40 7.86
CA THR A 375 32.03 19.11 6.92
C THR A 375 31.10 18.12 6.24
N PHE A 376 29.91 18.55 5.87
CA PHE A 376 28.91 17.71 5.21
C PHE A 376 28.64 18.18 3.78
N LYS A 377 28.49 17.23 2.87
CA LYS A 377 27.97 17.44 1.52
C LYS A 377 26.67 16.66 1.38
N CYS A 378 25.56 17.37 1.25
CA CYS A 378 24.24 16.78 1.06
C CYS A 378 23.81 16.87 -0.42
N GLN A 379 22.83 16.07 -0.83
CA GLN A 379 22.44 15.94 -2.23
C GLN A 379 21.73 17.19 -2.77
N HIS A 380 21.01 17.88 -1.89
CA HIS A 380 20.21 19.07 -2.17
C HIS A 380 20.86 20.34 -1.59
N GLY A 381 22.18 20.31 -1.39
CA GLY A 381 22.96 21.46 -0.96
C GLY A 381 22.93 21.74 0.55
N PRO A 382 23.37 22.94 0.98
CA PRO A 382 23.61 23.25 2.39
C PRO A 382 22.32 23.35 3.21
N GLY A 383 21.19 23.69 2.60
CA GLY A 383 19.88 23.70 3.26
C GLY A 383 19.50 22.32 3.80
N GLU A 384 19.79 21.25 3.05
CA GLU A 384 19.59 19.88 3.51
C GLU A 384 20.44 19.56 4.74
N CYS A 385 21.72 19.91 4.68
CA CYS A 385 22.63 19.65 5.79
C CYS A 385 22.18 20.38 7.06
N TYR A 386 21.74 21.65 6.93
CA TYR A 386 21.20 22.39 8.05
C TYR A 386 19.93 21.75 8.63
N VAL A 387 18.98 21.34 7.78
CA VAL A 387 17.76 20.65 8.22
C VAL A 387 18.09 19.33 8.91
N ASN A 388 19.06 18.56 8.39
CA ASN A 388 19.54 17.34 9.03
C ASN A 388 20.16 17.62 10.41
N GLU A 389 20.91 18.72 10.57
CA GLU A 389 21.43 19.12 11.89
C GLU A 389 20.31 19.52 12.86
N VAL A 390 19.32 20.31 12.43
CA VAL A 390 18.17 20.69 13.26
C VAL A 390 17.38 19.45 13.70
N GLN A 391 17.07 18.53 12.79
CA GLN A 391 16.38 17.28 13.11
C GLN A 391 17.22 16.39 14.02
N THR A 392 18.53 16.30 13.80
CA THR A 392 19.45 15.54 14.66
C THR A 392 19.51 16.11 16.09
N CYS A 393 19.57 17.43 16.22
CA CYS A 393 19.47 18.10 17.52
C CYS A 393 18.10 17.87 18.17
N ALA A 394 17.02 17.85 17.39
CA ALA A 394 15.70 17.53 17.89
C ALA A 394 15.62 16.09 18.43
N VAL A 395 16.22 15.11 17.76
CA VAL A 395 16.32 13.72 18.27
C VAL A 395 16.96 13.68 19.66
N LYS A 396 17.94 14.56 19.94
CA LYS A 396 18.57 14.65 21.26
C LYS A 396 17.71 15.35 22.31
N TYR A 397 17.07 16.46 21.97
CA TYR A 397 16.48 17.38 22.96
C TYR A 397 14.95 17.38 23.04
N VAL A 398 14.25 16.87 22.02
CA VAL A 398 12.79 16.89 21.97
C VAL A 398 12.26 15.56 22.47
N HIS A 399 11.69 15.58 23.67
CA HIS A 399 11.07 14.42 24.32
C HIS A 399 9.64 14.77 24.78
N PRO A 400 8.73 13.78 24.85
CA PRO A 400 8.87 12.37 24.44
C PRO A 400 8.86 12.19 22.91
N THR A 401 9.06 10.96 22.41
CA THR A 401 9.10 10.63 20.98
C THR A 401 7.89 11.16 20.21
N ARG A 402 6.68 11.15 20.78
CA ARG A 402 5.50 11.77 20.15
C ARG A 402 5.73 13.24 19.78
N LYS A 403 6.31 14.01 20.71
CA LYS A 403 6.64 15.42 20.52
C LYS A 403 7.74 15.62 19.46
N LEU A 404 8.73 14.72 19.42
CA LEU A 404 9.77 14.69 18.38
C LEU A 404 9.14 14.47 17.01
N LEU A 405 8.25 13.48 16.87
CA LEU A 405 7.57 13.19 15.61
C LEU A 405 6.63 14.33 15.19
N ASP A 406 5.94 14.97 16.13
CA ASP A 406 5.12 16.16 15.84
C ASP A 406 5.98 17.34 15.36
N PHE A 407 7.18 17.53 15.93
CA PHE A 407 8.13 18.57 15.50
C PHE A 407 8.63 18.30 14.08
N VAL A 408 9.10 17.08 13.80
CA VAL A 408 9.61 16.69 12.49
C VAL A 408 8.49 16.71 11.43
N ALA A 409 7.28 16.22 11.76
CA ALA A 409 6.12 16.31 10.88
C ALA A 409 5.73 17.77 10.59
N CYS A 410 5.86 18.66 11.58
CA CYS A 410 5.65 20.08 11.35
C CYS A 410 6.68 20.64 10.36
N MET A 411 7.97 20.29 10.50
CA MET A 411 9.03 20.74 9.60
C MET A 411 8.81 20.24 8.17
N PHE A 412 8.47 18.96 8.00
CA PHE A 412 8.15 18.38 6.68
C PHE A 412 6.96 19.08 5.99
N ARG A 413 6.02 19.64 6.76
CA ARG A 413 4.85 20.35 6.24
C ARG A 413 5.11 21.83 5.90
N GLN A 414 6.27 22.39 6.25
CA GLN A 414 6.58 23.78 5.90
C GLN A 414 7.00 23.91 4.43
N GLU A 415 6.71 25.07 3.83
CA GLU A 415 7.16 25.40 2.48
C GLU A 415 8.68 25.50 2.40
N ASP A 416 9.31 26.09 3.41
CA ASP A 416 10.76 26.23 3.52
C ASP A 416 11.24 25.52 4.80
N PRO A 417 11.79 24.29 4.70
CA PRO A 417 12.22 23.54 5.86
C PRO A 417 13.41 24.19 6.58
N THR A 418 14.18 25.06 5.91
CA THR A 418 15.31 25.78 6.53
C THR A 418 14.85 26.88 7.48
N LYS A 419 13.60 27.36 7.35
CA LYS A 419 12.98 28.33 8.26
C LYS A 419 11.97 27.70 9.22
N ALA A 420 11.79 26.38 9.14
CA ALA A 420 10.75 25.67 9.88
C ALA A 420 11.05 25.45 11.37
N GLY A 421 12.33 25.46 11.75
CA GLY A 421 12.77 25.02 13.08
C GLY A 421 12.09 25.79 14.22
N GLN A 422 12.15 27.12 14.21
CA GLN A 422 11.53 27.95 15.25
C GLN A 422 10.00 27.80 15.33
N PRO A 423 9.22 28.03 14.25
CA PRO A 423 7.77 27.94 14.34
C PRO A 423 7.30 26.53 14.72
N CYS A 424 8.00 25.48 14.30
CA CYS A 424 7.67 24.11 14.69
C CYS A 424 8.04 23.81 16.15
N ALA A 425 9.15 24.35 16.66
CA ALA A 425 9.52 24.22 18.06
C ALA A 425 8.45 24.88 18.95
N GLU A 426 8.02 26.09 18.60
CA GLU A 426 6.93 26.80 19.29
C GLU A 426 5.62 26.00 19.24
N LYS A 427 5.25 25.47 18.08
CA LYS A 427 4.04 24.67 17.89
C LYS A 427 3.97 23.43 18.78
N VAL A 428 5.10 22.76 19.01
CA VAL A 428 5.14 21.59 19.90
C VAL A 428 5.49 21.94 21.34
N GLY A 429 5.74 23.21 21.67
CA GLY A 429 6.14 23.64 23.02
C GLY A 429 7.57 23.24 23.39
N THR A 430 8.51 23.31 22.46
CA THR A 430 9.96 23.10 22.65
C THR A 430 10.69 24.44 22.59
N TYR A 431 11.74 24.60 23.40
CA TYR A 431 12.53 25.82 23.45
C TYR A 431 13.55 25.90 22.30
N TRP A 432 13.19 26.65 21.25
CA TRP A 432 14.00 26.81 20.03
C TRP A 432 15.47 27.19 20.28
N PRO A 433 15.83 28.12 21.20
CA PRO A 433 17.23 28.53 21.37
C PRO A 433 18.19 27.40 21.74
N VAL A 434 17.70 26.31 22.34
CA VAL A 434 18.54 25.11 22.60
C VAL A 434 18.81 24.35 21.31
N LEU A 435 17.79 24.18 20.45
CA LEU A 435 17.93 23.50 19.16
C LEU A 435 18.82 24.31 18.22
N ASP A 436 18.58 25.63 18.12
CA ASP A 436 19.35 26.54 17.27
C ASP A 436 20.84 26.55 17.63
N LYS A 437 21.17 26.66 18.93
CA LYS A 437 22.54 26.58 19.43
C LYS A 437 23.19 25.23 19.10
N CYS A 438 22.44 24.14 19.18
CA CYS A 438 22.94 22.83 18.82
C CYS A 438 23.21 22.74 17.32
N SER A 439 22.24 23.11 16.46
CA SER A 439 22.30 22.94 15.00
C SER A 439 23.18 23.96 14.27
N THR A 440 23.71 24.95 14.97
CA THR A 440 24.67 25.93 14.43
C THR A 440 26.03 25.82 15.10
N GLY A 441 26.16 24.89 16.05
CA GLY A 441 27.35 24.70 16.88
C GLY A 441 28.06 23.37 16.64
N PRO A 442 29.23 23.17 17.28
CA PRO A 442 30.01 21.95 17.13
C PRO A 442 29.29 20.69 17.63
N GLU A 443 28.30 20.84 18.50
CA GLU A 443 27.48 19.73 19.00
C GLU A 443 26.61 19.13 17.89
N GLY A 444 25.87 19.96 17.13
CA GLY A 444 25.06 19.49 16.00
C GLY A 444 25.91 18.79 14.94
N THR A 445 27.06 19.38 14.60
CA THR A 445 28.03 18.77 13.69
C THR A 445 28.53 17.40 14.18
N GLN A 446 28.85 17.26 15.47
CA GLN A 446 29.27 15.96 16.02
C GLN A 446 28.12 14.95 16.01
N LEU A 447 26.91 15.35 16.40
CA LEU A 447 25.75 14.47 16.40
C LEU A 447 25.41 14.00 14.97
N LEU A 448 25.44 14.90 13.98
CA LEU A 448 25.19 14.54 12.59
C LEU A 448 26.29 13.63 12.03
N PHE A 449 27.54 13.79 12.47
CA PHE A 449 28.62 12.86 12.14
C PHE A 449 28.37 11.46 12.71
N GLU A 450 27.88 11.36 13.96
CA GLU A 450 27.45 10.09 14.55
C GLU A 450 26.28 9.45 13.77
N MET A 451 25.28 10.25 13.35
CA MET A 451 24.22 9.76 12.48
C MET A 451 24.78 9.20 11.17
N GLY A 452 25.76 9.89 10.57
CA GLY A 452 26.45 9.42 9.38
C GLY A 452 27.16 8.09 9.58
N LYS A 453 27.87 7.90 10.69
CA LYS A 453 28.50 6.61 11.02
C LYS A 453 27.46 5.49 11.16
N ARG A 454 26.30 5.77 11.77
CA ARG A 454 25.20 4.80 11.88
C ARG A 454 24.66 4.43 10.51
N THR A 455 24.43 5.41 9.63
CA THR A 455 23.98 5.17 8.25
C THR A 455 24.98 4.35 7.44
N HIS A 456 26.29 4.61 7.55
CA HIS A 456 27.31 3.83 6.84
C HIS A 456 27.47 2.40 7.39
N ALA A 457 27.05 2.14 8.63
CA ALA A 457 27.11 0.83 9.25
C ALA A 457 25.88 -0.06 8.94
N LEU A 458 24.90 0.44 8.19
CA LEU A 458 23.69 -0.30 7.83
C LEU A 458 24.01 -1.58 7.04
N LYS A 459 23.21 -2.61 7.28
CA LYS A 459 23.27 -3.91 6.61
C LYS A 459 21.86 -4.32 6.16
N PRO A 460 21.61 -4.44 4.85
CA PRO A 460 22.52 -4.12 3.74
C PRO A 460 22.87 -2.63 3.68
N PRO A 461 23.98 -2.24 3.00
CA PRO A 461 24.30 -0.84 2.76
C PRO A 461 23.13 -0.11 2.10
N MET A 462 22.92 1.15 2.48
CA MET A 462 21.81 1.96 1.98
C MET A 462 22.04 2.39 0.53
N GLU A 463 21.18 1.92 -0.38
CA GLU A 463 21.20 2.26 -1.82
C GLU A 463 20.26 3.43 -2.15
N SER A 464 19.13 3.52 -1.44
CA SER A 464 18.06 4.52 -1.57
C SER A 464 17.69 5.12 -0.21
N VAL A 465 16.98 6.25 -0.26
CA VAL A 465 16.27 6.81 0.90
C VAL A 465 14.80 6.93 0.49
N PRO A 466 13.81 6.70 1.41
CA PRO A 466 13.98 6.32 2.81
C PRO A 466 14.63 4.94 2.96
N TYR A 467 15.17 4.65 4.15
CA TYR A 467 15.71 3.34 4.47
C TYR A 467 15.06 2.88 5.77
N VAL A 468 14.18 1.88 5.67
CA VAL A 468 13.34 1.44 6.79
C VAL A 468 13.86 0.14 7.37
N GLN A 469 14.08 0.12 8.68
CA GLN A 469 14.33 -1.10 9.44
C GLN A 469 13.21 -1.33 10.44
N VAL A 470 12.66 -2.54 10.44
CA VAL A 470 11.70 -2.98 11.46
C VAL A 470 12.29 -4.17 12.20
N ASN A 471 12.43 -4.05 13.52
CA ASN A 471 13.09 -5.04 14.37
C ASN A 471 14.50 -5.46 13.87
N GLY A 472 15.26 -4.49 13.35
CA GLY A 472 16.62 -4.70 12.83
C GLY A 472 16.68 -5.37 11.45
N VAL A 473 15.54 -5.63 10.81
CA VAL A 473 15.46 -6.24 9.47
C VAL A 473 15.17 -5.15 8.44
N HIS A 474 15.94 -5.16 7.36
CA HIS A 474 15.69 -4.40 6.14
C HIS A 474 15.83 -5.31 4.92
N ASN A 475 14.80 -5.33 4.08
CA ASN A 475 14.74 -6.00 2.79
C ASN A 475 13.56 -5.42 1.99
N ASP A 476 13.52 -5.70 0.69
CA ASP A 476 12.49 -5.20 -0.24
C ASP A 476 11.06 -5.42 0.28
N THR A 477 10.78 -6.56 0.93
CA THR A 477 9.45 -6.85 1.50
C THR A 477 9.13 -5.96 2.70
N THR A 478 10.09 -5.78 3.61
CA THR A 478 9.93 -4.97 4.83
C THR A 478 9.76 -3.51 4.48
N GLU A 479 10.55 -3.02 3.53
CA GLU A 479 10.47 -1.66 3.00
C GLU A 479 9.12 -1.43 2.32
N SER A 480 8.75 -2.29 1.37
CA SER A 480 7.46 -2.19 0.67
C SER A 480 6.25 -2.25 1.61
N LEU A 481 6.25 -3.14 2.60
CA LEU A 481 5.16 -3.23 3.58
C LEU A 481 5.07 -1.98 4.47
N ALA A 482 6.22 -1.38 4.82
CA ALA A 482 6.26 -0.17 5.63
C ALA A 482 5.87 1.08 4.84
N GLU A 483 6.24 1.16 3.57
CA GLU A 483 5.85 2.26 2.68
C GLU A 483 4.37 2.22 2.32
N HIS A 484 3.81 1.02 2.19
CA HIS A 484 2.40 0.86 1.82
C HIS A 484 1.44 0.94 3.01
N ASP A 485 1.71 0.21 4.10
CA ASP A 485 0.83 0.16 5.27
C ASP A 485 1.58 -0.22 6.56
N LEU A 486 2.35 0.73 7.07
CA LEU A 486 3.13 0.54 8.30
C LEU A 486 2.25 0.20 9.50
N PHE A 487 1.03 0.73 9.57
CA PHE A 487 0.11 0.46 10.68
C PHE A 487 -0.25 -1.04 10.75
N HIS A 488 -0.72 -1.62 9.64
CA HIS A 488 -1.04 -3.04 9.63
C HIS A 488 0.19 -3.92 9.73
N PHE A 489 1.29 -3.51 9.10
CA PHE A 489 2.54 -4.25 9.24
C PHE A 489 2.99 -4.33 10.70
N ALA A 490 2.99 -3.21 11.42
CA ALA A 490 3.26 -3.16 12.85
C ALA A 490 2.26 -4.01 13.66
N CYS A 491 0.96 -3.89 13.39
CA CYS A 491 -0.07 -4.67 14.07
C CYS A 491 0.09 -6.19 13.88
N LYS A 492 0.54 -6.65 12.70
CA LYS A 492 0.87 -8.06 12.44
C LYS A 492 2.05 -8.52 13.28
N LEU A 493 3.05 -7.65 13.49
CA LEU A 493 4.23 -7.96 14.31
C LEU A 493 3.95 -7.95 15.82
N LEU A 494 2.88 -7.27 16.27
CA LEU A 494 2.46 -7.23 17.68
C LEU A 494 1.61 -8.44 18.11
N GLN A 495 1.42 -9.43 17.25
CA GLN A 495 0.76 -10.69 17.58
C GLN A 495 1.57 -11.52 18.60
N PRO A 496 0.93 -12.33 19.46
CA PRO A 496 -0.49 -12.72 19.46
C PRO A 496 -1.44 -11.77 20.21
N GLU A 497 -0.93 -10.74 20.89
CA GLU A 497 -1.72 -9.83 21.71
C GLU A 497 -1.60 -8.38 21.21
N PRO A 498 -2.08 -8.07 19.98
CA PRO A 498 -1.99 -6.72 19.46
C PRO A 498 -2.97 -5.79 20.19
N PRO A 499 -2.68 -4.48 20.25
CA PRO A 499 -3.58 -3.49 20.86
C PRO A 499 -4.95 -3.49 20.21
N ARG A 500 -6.00 -3.09 20.95
CA ARG A 500 -7.38 -3.02 20.40
C ARG A 500 -7.50 -2.19 19.12
N VAL A 501 -6.64 -1.17 18.94
CA VAL A 501 -6.63 -0.36 17.72
C VAL A 501 -6.23 -1.18 16.49
N CYS A 502 -5.42 -2.23 16.65
CA CYS A 502 -5.08 -3.21 15.61
C CYS A 502 -6.23 -4.18 15.30
N SER A 503 -7.18 -4.35 16.21
CA SER A 503 -8.39 -5.17 15.99
C SER A 503 -9.43 -4.46 15.13
N LYS A 504 -9.30 -3.13 14.97
CA LYS A 504 -10.07 -2.37 13.98
C LYS A 504 -9.31 -2.42 12.67
N ASN A 505 -9.50 -3.46 11.88
CA ASN A 505 -9.05 -3.51 10.48
C ASN A 505 -9.56 -2.28 9.71
N PRO A 506 -8.71 -1.36 9.24
CA PRO A 506 -9.09 -0.41 8.20
C PRO A 506 -8.68 -0.92 6.81
N GLY A 507 -7.87 -1.99 6.71
CA GLY A 507 -7.26 -2.49 5.47
C GLY A 507 -7.52 -3.97 5.14
N SER A 508 -8.47 -4.63 5.81
CA SER A 508 -9.25 -5.62 5.06
C SER A 508 -10.17 -4.81 4.18
N VAL A 509 -10.25 -5.15 2.89
CA VAL A 509 -11.39 -4.80 2.05
C VAL A 509 -12.64 -4.79 2.93
N ARG A 510 -13.30 -3.63 3.04
CA ARG A 510 -14.49 -3.52 3.89
C ARG A 510 -15.57 -4.35 3.21
N CYS A 511 -15.61 -5.60 3.65
CA CYS A 511 -16.56 -6.58 3.23
C CYS A 511 -17.74 -6.46 4.22
N PHE A 512 -18.82 -5.84 3.78
CA PHE A 512 -19.99 -5.54 4.61
C PHE A 512 -20.97 -6.71 4.63
N PRO A 513 -21.50 -7.11 5.81
CA PRO A 513 -22.59 -8.07 5.87
C PRO A 513 -23.75 -7.66 4.96
N ASN A 514 -24.27 -8.55 4.12
CA ASN A 514 -25.52 -8.34 3.38
C ASN A 514 -26.71 -8.13 4.32
#